data_AF-A0A2E6W5D8-F1
#
_entry.id   AF-A0A2E6W5D8-F1
#
_cell.length_a   1.000
_cell.length_b   1.000
_cell.length_c   1.000
_cell.angle_alpha   90.00
_cell.angle_beta   90.00
_cell.angle_gamma   90.00
#
_symmetry.space_group_name_H-M   'P 1'
#
loop_
_entity.id
_entity.type
_entity.pdbx_description
1 polymer ?
#
loop_
_entity_poly.entity_id
_entity_poly.type
_entity_poly.pdbx_seq_one_letter_code
_entity_poly.pdbx_strand_id
1 'polypeptide(L)'
;MRILTLDNTAYEMNDIPDEVDDLRFAILDNSNPADPDYFFIPLIFLESFNSPAVVLDVGGNKIRMPVDWKILIGDREIGDLEMLNFSSLNDRGFDAFVFNPLGDFRHDYMPVNIVDIYSDVKWFFPKLKQGQILAIPIESEVDNPRCVFCAKEINKQNEIVSIDRAW
;
A
#
# COMPACT_ATOMS: atom_id res chain seq x y z
N MET A 1 9.71 4.09 -3.53
CA MET A 1 8.47 3.57 -2.87
C MET A 1 8.68 3.60 -1.37
N ARG A 2 7.65 3.52 -0.53
CA ARG A 2 7.81 3.45 0.94
C ARG A 2 7.27 2.14 1.49
N ILE A 3 7.85 1.70 2.60
CA ILE A 3 7.36 0.56 3.39
C ILE A 3 7.23 0.98 4.86
N LEU A 4 6.25 0.42 5.56
CA LEU A 4 6.13 0.56 7.02
C LEU A 4 7.02 -0.48 7.70
N THR A 5 7.89 -0.05 8.62
CA THR A 5 8.81 -0.92 9.36
C THR A 5 8.27 -1.30 10.75
N LEU A 6 8.93 -2.25 11.42
CA LEU A 6 8.61 -2.64 12.81
C LEU A 6 8.80 -1.50 13.82
N ASP A 7 9.68 -0.54 13.51
CA ASP A 7 9.87 0.65 14.34
C ASP A 7 8.72 1.67 14.17
N ASN A 8 7.67 1.32 13.43
CA ASN A 8 6.51 2.14 13.12
C ASN A 8 6.88 3.46 12.42
N THR A 9 7.78 3.36 11.45
CA THR A 9 8.29 4.48 10.65
C THR A 9 8.26 4.17 9.16
N ALA A 10 8.33 5.21 8.34
CA ALA A 10 8.43 5.09 6.90
C ALA A 10 9.88 4.87 6.46
N TYR A 11 10.14 3.79 5.72
CA TYR A 11 11.43 3.55 5.07
C TYR A 11 11.31 3.73 3.56
N GLU A 12 12.20 4.53 2.95
CA GLU A 12 12.20 4.79 1.52
C GLU A 12 13.03 3.75 0.75
N MET A 13 12.36 3.00 -0.13
CA MET A 13 12.95 2.07 -1.07
C MET A 13 13.41 2.82 -2.33
N ASN A 14 14.56 3.49 -2.24
CA ASN A 14 15.18 4.23 -3.35
C ASN A 14 16.27 3.42 -4.08
N ASP A 15 16.87 2.45 -3.40
CA ASP A 15 17.92 1.57 -3.87
C ASP A 15 17.85 0.19 -3.19
N ILE A 16 18.80 -0.69 -3.52
CA ILE A 16 18.98 -1.97 -2.83
C ILE A 16 19.85 -1.67 -1.61
N PRO A 17 19.39 -1.95 -0.38
CA PRO A 17 20.20 -1.70 0.80
C PRO A 17 21.44 -2.62 0.80
N ASP A 18 22.60 -2.07 1.18
CA ASP A 18 23.85 -2.83 1.28
C ASP A 18 23.83 -3.85 2.43
N GLU A 19 23.14 -3.54 3.53
CA GLU A 19 22.90 -4.40 4.68
C GLU A 19 21.40 -4.42 5.03
N VAL A 20 20.83 -5.61 5.24
CA VAL A 20 19.40 -5.80 5.53
C VAL A 20 19.20 -6.59 6.82
N ASP A 21 19.98 -6.29 7.87
CA ASP A 21 19.83 -7.01 9.13
C ASP A 21 18.50 -6.64 9.83
N ASP A 22 17.56 -7.59 9.76
CA ASP A 22 16.21 -7.62 10.36
C ASP A 22 15.23 -6.51 9.94
N LEU A 23 15.42 -5.88 8.77
CA LEU A 23 14.41 -5.00 8.20
C LEU A 23 13.17 -5.81 7.82
N ARG A 24 12.00 -5.40 8.32
CA ARG A 24 10.70 -6.03 7.99
C ARG A 24 9.72 -5.00 7.49
N PHE A 25 8.81 -5.43 6.63
CA PHE A 25 7.77 -4.60 6.06
C PHE A 25 6.39 -5.15 6.38
N ALA A 26 5.44 -4.24 6.62
CA ALA A 26 4.05 -4.59 6.88
C ALA A 26 3.27 -4.90 5.59
N ILE A 27 2.46 -5.95 5.64
CA ILE A 27 1.46 -6.29 4.63
C ILE A 27 0.12 -6.57 5.29
N LEU A 28 -0.95 -6.44 4.51
CA LEU A 28 -2.22 -7.13 4.69
C LEU A 28 -2.22 -8.34 3.74
N ASP A 29 -2.26 -9.56 4.28
CA ASP A 29 -2.41 -10.77 3.48
C ASP A 29 -3.88 -11.09 3.29
N ASN A 30 -4.38 -10.97 2.06
CA ASN A 30 -5.73 -11.37 1.66
C ASN A 30 -5.69 -12.58 0.72
N SER A 31 -4.63 -13.40 0.80
CA SER A 31 -4.51 -14.63 0.01
C SER A 31 -5.64 -15.63 0.29
N ASN A 32 -6.16 -15.63 1.52
CA ASN A 32 -7.40 -16.25 1.93
C ASN A 32 -8.41 -15.18 2.38
N PRO A 33 -9.40 -14.79 1.55
CA PRO A 33 -10.38 -13.76 1.90
C PRO A 33 -11.25 -14.08 3.12
N ALA A 34 -11.27 -15.35 3.55
CA ALA A 34 -11.98 -15.74 4.75
C ALA A 34 -11.21 -15.38 6.04
N ASP A 35 -9.91 -15.10 5.95
CA ASP A 35 -9.03 -14.89 7.10
C ASP A 35 -7.90 -13.88 6.74
N PRO A 36 -8.26 -12.62 6.42
CA PRO A 36 -7.28 -11.59 6.16
C PRO A 36 -6.54 -11.20 7.46
N ASP A 37 -5.22 -11.02 7.40
CA ASP A 37 -4.43 -10.66 8.58
C ASP A 37 -3.20 -9.81 8.20
N TYR A 38 -2.64 -9.11 9.18
CA TYR A 38 -1.46 -8.26 9.00
C TYR A 38 -0.19 -8.97 9.43
N PHE A 39 0.83 -8.89 8.59
CA PHE A 39 2.12 -9.53 8.87
C PHE A 39 3.29 -8.58 8.64
N PHE A 40 4.34 -8.76 9.44
CA PHE A 40 5.65 -8.15 9.21
C PHE A 40 6.60 -9.18 8.62
N ILE A 41 6.84 -9.04 7.31
CA ILE A 41 7.64 -10.00 6.55
C ILE A 41 9.10 -9.51 6.51
N PRO A 42 10.07 -10.38 6.79
CA PRO A 42 11.49 -10.04 6.61
C PRO A 42 11.80 -9.68 5.16
N LEU A 43 12.52 -8.57 4.96
CA LEU A 43 12.98 -8.15 3.64
C LEU A 43 14.18 -9.00 3.20
N ILE A 44 13.91 -10.23 2.76
CA ILE A 44 14.96 -11.14 2.26
C ILE A 44 15.15 -10.98 0.75
N PHE A 45 14.06 -10.71 0.03
CA PHE A 45 14.05 -10.62 -1.42
C PHE A 45 13.48 -9.28 -1.87
N LEU A 46 14.20 -8.64 -2.79
CA LEU A 46 13.85 -7.37 -3.39
C LEU A 46 13.72 -7.53 -4.90
N GLU A 47 12.70 -6.92 -5.48
CA GLU A 47 12.50 -6.85 -6.93
C GLU A 47 12.80 -5.44 -7.44
N SER A 48 13.28 -5.35 -8.69
CA SER A 48 13.43 -4.07 -9.37
C SER A 48 12.99 -4.14 -10.83
N PHE A 49 12.41 -3.05 -11.32
CA PHE A 49 11.91 -2.91 -12.68
C PHE A 49 11.79 -1.43 -13.05
N ASN A 50 11.65 -1.14 -14.35
CA ASN A 50 11.32 0.20 -14.83
C ASN A 50 9.83 0.24 -15.20
N SER A 51 9.11 1.25 -14.73
CA SER A 51 7.69 1.47 -15.02
C SER A 51 7.35 2.94 -14.82
N PRO A 52 6.36 3.51 -15.57
CA PRO A 52 5.86 4.85 -15.29
C PRO A 52 5.38 4.99 -13.84
N ALA A 53 5.51 6.19 -13.30
CA ALA A 53 5.05 6.52 -11.96
C ALA A 53 3.75 7.33 -12.00
N VAL A 54 2.83 7.04 -11.09
CA VAL A 54 1.74 7.94 -10.72
C VAL A 54 2.09 8.63 -9.41
N VAL A 55 1.76 9.91 -9.31
CA VAL A 55 1.74 10.63 -8.03
C VAL A 55 0.32 10.64 -7.54
N LEU A 56 0.10 10.03 -6.38
CA LEU A 56 -1.16 10.03 -5.68
C LEU A 56 -1.13 11.11 -4.61
N ASP A 57 -2.18 11.91 -4.53
CA ASP A 57 -2.49 12.76 -3.39
C ASP A 57 -3.56 12.05 -2.56
N VAL A 58 -3.20 11.62 -1.35
CA VAL A 58 -4.07 10.95 -0.39
C VAL A 58 -4.28 11.87 0.81
N GLY A 59 -5.44 12.51 0.90
CA GLY A 59 -5.77 13.43 1.99
C GLY A 59 -4.75 14.56 2.20
N GLY A 60 -4.11 15.05 1.12
CA GLY A 60 -3.08 16.09 1.15
C GLY A 60 -1.64 15.57 1.18
N ASN A 61 -1.43 14.26 1.31
CA ASN A 61 -0.11 13.64 1.34
C ASN A 61 0.23 13.00 -0.01
N LYS A 62 1.45 13.26 -0.52
CA LYS A 62 1.87 12.77 -1.83
C LYS A 62 2.76 11.53 -1.74
N ILE A 63 2.39 10.49 -2.47
CA ILE A 63 3.21 9.29 -2.66
C ILE A 63 3.41 8.98 -4.15
N ARG A 64 4.54 8.35 -4.47
CA ARG A 64 4.84 7.87 -5.82
C ARG A 64 4.70 6.36 -5.89
N MET A 65 3.93 5.88 -6.85
CA MET A 65 3.67 4.46 -7.06
C MET A 65 3.87 4.07 -8.53
N PRO A 66 4.27 2.82 -8.83
CA PRO A 66 4.23 2.31 -10.20
C PRO A 66 2.78 2.30 -10.73
N VAL A 67 2.58 2.72 -11.98
CA VAL A 67 1.24 2.88 -12.57
C VAL A 67 0.42 1.59 -12.66
N ASP A 68 1.10 0.45 -12.74
CA ASP A 68 0.53 -0.89 -12.93
C ASP A 68 0.03 -1.55 -11.63
N TRP A 69 0.12 -0.85 -10.51
CA TRP A 69 -0.35 -1.34 -9.22
C TRP A 69 -1.82 -0.95 -8.95
N LYS A 70 -2.37 -1.60 -7.92
CA LYS A 70 -3.70 -1.33 -7.39
C LYS A 70 -3.62 -0.71 -5.99
N ILE A 71 -4.66 -0.01 -5.58
CA ILE A 71 -4.88 0.52 -4.23
C ILE A 71 -6.18 0.00 -3.64
N LEU A 72 -6.19 -0.25 -2.34
CA LEU A 72 -7.37 -0.62 -1.57
C LEU A 72 -8.20 0.64 -1.30
N ILE A 73 -9.40 0.67 -1.86
CA ILE A 73 -10.39 1.72 -1.64
C ILE A 73 -11.49 1.22 -0.70
N GLY A 74 -12.22 2.15 -0.12
CA GLY A 74 -13.47 1.84 0.56
C GLY A 74 -14.31 3.09 0.79
N ASP A 75 -15.49 2.90 1.37
CA ASP A 75 -16.45 3.96 1.63
C ASP A 75 -16.95 3.79 3.08
N ARG A 76 -17.22 4.90 3.77
CA ARG A 76 -17.72 4.88 5.16
C ARG A 76 -19.12 4.28 5.28
N GLU A 77 -19.90 4.28 4.20
CA GLU A 77 -21.27 3.81 4.14
C GLU A 77 -21.40 2.40 3.54
N ILE A 78 -20.32 1.85 2.98
CA ILE A 78 -20.30 0.55 2.29
C ILE A 78 -19.30 -0.38 2.97
N GLY A 79 -19.69 -1.64 3.18
CA GLY A 79 -18.91 -2.59 3.99
C GLY A 79 -17.57 -3.01 3.39
N ASP A 80 -17.57 -3.69 2.24
CA ASP A 80 -16.35 -4.33 1.75
C ASP A 80 -15.40 -3.35 1.04
N LEU A 81 -14.09 -3.57 1.22
CA LEU A 81 -13.04 -2.83 0.53
C LEU A 81 -12.71 -3.49 -0.81
N GLU A 82 -12.26 -2.71 -1.79
CA GLU A 82 -11.97 -3.17 -3.15
C GLU A 82 -10.57 -2.72 -3.62
N MET A 83 -9.82 -3.62 -4.27
CA MET A 83 -8.56 -3.29 -4.92
C MET A 83 -8.81 -2.70 -6.32
N LEU A 84 -8.55 -1.41 -6.48
CA LEU A 84 -8.77 -0.67 -7.71
C LEU A 84 -7.45 -0.33 -8.43
N ASN A 85 -7.42 -0.44 -9.76
CA ASN A 85 -6.30 0.06 -10.55
C ASN A 85 -6.18 1.58 -10.43
N PHE A 86 -4.96 2.12 -10.35
CA PHE A 86 -4.76 3.58 -10.31
C PHE A 86 -5.41 4.31 -11.49
N SER A 87 -5.35 3.73 -12.69
CA SER A 87 -5.98 4.29 -13.90
C SER A 87 -7.49 4.50 -13.79
N SER A 88 -8.15 3.86 -12.82
CA SER A 88 -9.59 4.01 -12.58
C SER A 88 -9.92 5.15 -11.61
N LEU A 89 -8.93 5.78 -10.96
CA LEU A 89 -9.16 6.84 -9.98
C LEU A 89 -9.61 8.18 -10.59
N ASN A 90 -9.30 8.43 -11.86
CA ASN A 90 -9.51 9.73 -12.51
C ASN A 90 -10.94 10.26 -12.37
N ASP A 91 -11.08 11.39 -11.68
CA ASP A 91 -12.32 12.16 -11.47
C ASP A 91 -13.50 11.35 -10.89
N ARG A 92 -13.21 10.29 -10.13
CA ARG A 92 -14.26 9.43 -9.54
C ARG A 92 -14.54 9.67 -8.05
N GLY A 93 -13.73 10.49 -7.38
CA GLY A 93 -13.94 10.84 -5.97
C GLY A 93 -13.88 9.64 -5.03
N PHE A 94 -12.94 8.72 -5.25
CA PHE A 94 -12.73 7.59 -4.36
C PHE A 94 -11.96 7.99 -3.10
N ASP A 95 -12.22 7.26 -2.02
CA ASP A 95 -11.41 7.30 -0.81
C ASP A 95 -10.55 6.03 -0.70
N ALA A 96 -9.28 6.20 -0.34
CA ALA A 96 -8.37 5.12 -0.01
C ALA A 96 -8.63 4.65 1.42
N PHE A 97 -8.55 3.34 1.64
CA PHE A 97 -8.51 2.77 3.00
C PHE A 97 -7.18 3.14 3.66
N VAL A 98 -7.25 3.71 4.86
CA VAL A 98 -6.11 4.18 5.64
C VAL A 98 -6.09 3.52 7.00
N PHE A 99 -4.99 2.81 7.30
CA PHE A 99 -4.83 2.14 8.58
C PHE A 99 -3.35 1.82 8.87
N ASN A 100 -2.85 2.20 10.03
CA ASN A 100 -1.56 1.76 10.55
C ASN A 100 -1.72 0.53 11.47
N PRO A 101 -1.22 -0.66 11.08
CA PRO A 101 -1.41 -1.90 11.85
C PRO A 101 -0.68 -1.95 13.20
N LEU A 102 0.20 -0.99 13.52
CA LEU A 102 0.95 -0.95 14.79
C LEU A 102 0.36 0.03 15.81
N GLY A 103 -0.20 1.16 15.36
CA GLY A 103 -0.59 2.22 16.29
C GLY A 103 -2.02 2.73 16.14
N ASP A 104 -2.73 2.41 15.06
CA ASP A 104 -4.11 2.88 14.90
C ASP A 104 -5.09 1.98 15.66
N PHE A 105 -6.00 2.61 16.40
CA PHE A 105 -7.12 1.92 17.04
C PHE A 105 -8.32 1.74 16.09
N ARG A 106 -8.39 2.53 15.02
CA ARG A 106 -9.45 2.48 14.02
C ARG A 106 -8.90 2.85 12.64
N HIS A 107 -9.47 2.28 11.60
CA HIS A 107 -9.21 2.72 10.24
C HIS A 107 -9.88 4.07 9.95
N ASP A 108 -9.47 4.68 8.84
CA ASP A 108 -10.07 5.88 8.26
C ASP A 108 -10.10 5.77 6.73
N TYR A 109 -10.74 6.73 6.09
CA TYR A 109 -10.85 6.84 4.64
C TYR A 109 -10.42 8.24 4.22
N MET A 110 -9.55 8.33 3.22
CA MET A 110 -9.02 9.61 2.75
C MET A 110 -9.15 9.77 1.24
N PRO A 111 -9.59 10.94 0.74
CA PRO A 111 -9.71 11.18 -0.70
C PRO A 111 -8.39 10.91 -1.42
N VAL A 112 -8.46 10.17 -2.52
CA VAL A 112 -7.29 9.82 -3.33
C VAL A 112 -7.45 10.28 -4.78
N ASN A 113 -6.45 11.01 -5.28
CA ASN A 113 -6.44 11.51 -6.67
C ASN A 113 -5.07 11.34 -7.30
N ILE A 114 -5.03 11.10 -8.62
CA ILE A 114 -3.79 11.21 -9.40
C ILE A 114 -3.55 12.69 -9.68
N VAL A 115 -2.37 13.18 -9.30
CA VAL A 115 -2.00 14.60 -9.48
C VAL A 115 -0.86 14.82 -10.49
N ASP A 116 -0.10 13.76 -10.81
CA ASP A 116 1.01 13.84 -11.77
C ASP A 116 1.39 12.42 -12.26
N ILE A 117 2.07 12.33 -13.41
CA ILE A 117 2.54 11.08 -14.02
C ILE A 117 3.95 11.28 -14.59
N TYR A 118 4.88 10.37 -14.29
CA TYR A 118 6.23 10.34 -14.86
C TYR A 118 6.41 9.11 -15.76
N SER A 119 7.09 9.30 -16.89
CA SER A 119 7.15 8.27 -17.94
C SER A 119 8.07 7.09 -17.66
N ASP A 120 9.15 7.28 -16.90
CA ASP A 120 10.15 6.22 -16.66
C ASP A 120 10.82 6.39 -15.30
N VAL A 121 10.59 5.44 -14.40
CA VAL A 121 11.15 5.41 -13.05
C VAL A 121 11.61 3.99 -12.75
N LYS A 122 12.83 3.86 -12.21
CA LYS A 122 13.32 2.60 -11.66
C LYS A 122 12.78 2.40 -10.26
N TRP A 123 12.16 1.24 -10.03
CA TRP A 123 11.54 0.89 -8.76
C TRP A 123 12.33 -0.20 -8.04
N PHE A 124 12.31 -0.11 -6.71
CA PHE A 124 12.79 -1.13 -5.78
C PHE A 124 11.68 -1.37 -4.76
N PHE A 125 11.34 -2.64 -4.53
CA PHE A 125 10.25 -3.01 -3.62
C PHE A 125 10.43 -4.45 -3.11
N PRO A 126 9.88 -4.78 -1.92
CA PRO A 126 9.89 -6.16 -1.43
C PRO A 126 9.22 -7.10 -2.41
N LYS A 127 9.76 -8.32 -2.55
CA LYS A 127 9.05 -9.36 -3.29
C LYS A 127 7.73 -9.72 -2.59
N LEU A 128 6.62 -9.52 -3.29
CA LEU A 128 5.27 -9.84 -2.81
C LEU A 128 4.75 -11.12 -3.47
N LYS A 129 3.94 -11.89 -2.74
CA LYS A 129 3.17 -13.01 -3.29
C LYS A 129 1.77 -12.53 -3.68
N GLN A 130 1.10 -13.33 -4.51
CA GLN A 130 -0.30 -13.12 -4.83
C GLN A 130 -1.17 -13.03 -3.56
N GLY A 131 -2.02 -11.99 -3.48
CA GLY A 131 -2.87 -11.74 -2.31
C GLY A 131 -2.23 -10.88 -1.23
N GLN A 132 -0.92 -10.61 -1.29
CA GLN A 132 -0.24 -9.73 -0.35
C GLN A 132 -0.36 -8.27 -0.79
N ILE A 133 -0.89 -7.44 0.10
CA ILE A 133 -1.14 -6.02 -0.12
C ILE A 133 -0.18 -5.25 0.79
N LEU A 134 0.70 -4.44 0.21
CA LEU A 134 1.75 -3.73 0.93
C LEU A 134 1.17 -2.51 1.66
N ALA A 135 1.53 -2.34 2.94
CA ALA A 135 1.24 -1.11 3.67
C ALA A 135 2.28 -0.03 3.32
N ILE A 136 1.80 1.10 2.81
CA ILE A 136 2.61 2.20 2.30
C ILE A 136 2.33 3.46 3.12
N PRO A 137 3.30 3.88 3.94
CA PRO A 137 3.23 5.15 4.65
C PRO A 137 3.04 6.33 3.69
N ILE A 138 2.00 7.14 3.92
CA ILE A 138 1.75 8.38 3.14
C ILE A 138 2.52 9.57 3.71
N GLU A 139 2.83 9.53 5.00
CA GLU A 139 3.66 10.51 5.70
C GLU A 139 5.10 10.01 5.85
N SER A 140 6.05 10.94 5.89
CA SER A 140 7.47 10.69 6.12
C SER A 140 7.97 11.51 7.31
N GLU A 141 9.01 11.03 7.98
CA GLU A 141 9.63 11.72 9.14
C GLU A 141 8.68 11.93 10.34
N VAL A 142 7.70 11.04 10.50
CA VAL A 142 6.79 11.00 11.65
C VAL A 142 6.73 9.60 12.23
N ASP A 143 6.52 9.52 13.54
CA ASP A 143 6.15 8.27 14.21
C ASP A 143 4.67 7.96 13.93
N ASN A 144 4.35 6.67 13.83
CA ASN A 144 2.99 6.20 13.53
C ASN A 144 2.39 6.82 12.25
N PRO A 145 3.07 6.69 11.09
CA PRO A 145 2.57 7.28 9.86
C PRO A 145 1.30 6.57 9.40
N ARG A 146 0.34 7.33 8.85
CA ARG A 146 -0.82 6.74 8.19
C ARG A 146 -0.38 5.92 6.98
N CYS A 147 -1.00 4.77 6.77
CA CYS A 147 -0.66 3.88 5.66
C CYS A 147 -1.86 3.63 4.75
N VAL A 148 -1.62 3.64 3.44
CA VAL A 148 -2.52 3.08 2.43
C VAL A 148 -2.05 1.71 2.01
N PHE A 149 -2.93 0.94 1.37
CA PHE A 149 -2.64 -0.44 1.01
C PHE A 149 -2.62 -0.60 -0.51
N CYS A 150 -1.49 -1.03 -1.07
CA CYS A 150 -1.30 -1.17 -2.51
C CYS A 150 -0.73 -2.53 -2.88
N ALA A 151 -1.10 -3.08 -4.03
CA ALA A 151 -0.63 -4.39 -4.46
C ALA A 151 -0.28 -4.44 -5.94
N LYS A 152 0.75 -5.23 -6.25
CA LYS A 152 1.16 -5.61 -7.60
C LYS A 152 0.38 -6.81 -8.12
N GLU A 153 0.23 -7.86 -7.30
CA GLU A 153 -0.33 -9.15 -7.70
C GLU A 153 -1.63 -9.48 -6.96
N ILE A 154 -2.74 -8.99 -7.51
CA ILE A 154 -4.11 -9.26 -7.03
C ILE A 154 -4.98 -9.74 -8.18
N ASN A 155 -5.78 -10.78 -7.94
CA ASN A 155 -6.75 -11.34 -8.87
C ASN A 155 -8.17 -11.22 -8.30
N LYS A 156 -9.16 -11.68 -9.08
CA LYS A 156 -10.58 -11.63 -8.69
C LYS A 156 -10.94 -12.38 -7.41
N GLN A 157 -10.10 -13.31 -6.97
CA GLN A 157 -10.36 -14.08 -5.74
C GLN A 157 -9.94 -13.31 -4.50
N ASN A 158 -9.02 -12.36 -4.59
CA ASN A 158 -8.46 -11.63 -3.45
C ASN A 158 -8.52 -10.10 -3.60
N GLU A 159 -9.26 -9.58 -4.59
CA GLU A 159 -9.45 -8.14 -4.78
C GLU A 159 -10.49 -7.51 -3.86
N ILE A 160 -11.32 -8.31 -3.20
CA ILE A 160 -12.27 -7.85 -2.18
C ILE A 160 -11.73 -8.23 -0.80
N VAL A 161 -11.65 -7.25 0.09
CA VAL A 161 -11.24 -7.43 1.49
C VAL A 161 -12.45 -7.14 2.38
N SER A 162 -12.81 -8.11 3.23
CA SER A 162 -13.89 -7.93 4.20
C SER A 162 -13.40 -7.07 5.37
N ILE A 163 -13.97 -5.88 5.54
CA ILE A 163 -13.56 -4.96 6.61
C ILE A 163 -13.77 -5.56 8.00
N ASP A 164 -14.88 -6.27 8.21
CA ASP A 164 -15.25 -6.89 9.51
C ASP A 164 -14.28 -8.00 9.94
N ARG A 165 -13.40 -8.46 9.04
CA ARG A 165 -12.38 -9.47 9.32
C ARG A 165 -10.99 -8.88 9.33
N ALA A 166 -10.74 -7.89 8.47
CA ALA A 166 -9.46 -7.20 8.35
C ALA A 166 -9.28 -6.07 9.37
N TRP A 167 -10.27 -5.79 10.22
CA TRP A 167 -10.21 -4.81 11.31
C TRP A 167 -11.07 -5.23 12.50
#